data_AF-U1KT41-F1
#
_entry.id   AF-U1KT41-F1
#
_cell.length_a   1.000
_cell.length_b   1.000
_cell.length_c   1.000
_cell.angle_alpha   90.00
_cell.angle_beta   90.00
_cell.angle_gamma   90.00
#
_symmetry.space_group_name_H-M   'P 1'
#
loop_
_entity.id
_entity.type
_entity.pdbx_description
1 polymer ?
#
loop_
_entity_poly.entity_id
_entity_poly.type
_entity_poly.pdbx_seq_one_letter_code
_entity_poly.pdbx_strand_id
1 'polypeptide(L)'
;MKARIVSSLLILAAITLYCSSERTAEPSHEHPRYTKISADGEPLKPWQGPWSCVLDHQNNLLWEVKTDNESIHDGYWTYSWFNNHSGEENLGDCYFEPARCDTQDLVRHTNRDGLCGVKSWRLPTHAELQSLVEAPTRPSSTHIAHDYFIHIKHGDYWTSDSDDQLPSHFKQFQIGGKAVNFHTGQSMTLPYRNAAFTMLVSAAPNLTAIRLNTPRLSSRTSVITQPKENNK
;
A
#
# COMPACT_ATOMS: atom_id res chain seq x y z
N MET A 1 0.48 -61.96 -2.94
CA MET A 1 1.39 -60.80 -2.89
C MET A 1 0.98 -59.69 -3.89
N LYS A 2 0.75 -60.00 -5.16
CA LYS A 2 0.33 -59.03 -6.21
C LYS A 2 -0.95 -58.24 -5.90
N ALA A 3 -2.01 -58.89 -5.39
CA ALA A 3 -3.28 -58.23 -5.08
C ALA A 3 -3.17 -57.17 -3.97
N ARG A 4 -2.33 -57.41 -2.95
CA ARG A 4 -2.11 -56.44 -1.85
C ARG A 4 -1.36 -55.20 -2.33
N ILE A 5 -0.41 -55.37 -3.24
CA ILE A 5 0.36 -54.26 -3.83
C ILE A 5 -0.56 -53.37 -4.69
N VAL A 6 -1.46 -53.96 -5.47
CA VAL A 6 -2.43 -53.21 -6.29
C VAL A 6 -3.41 -52.43 -5.42
N SER A 7 -3.94 -53.02 -4.35
CA SER A 7 -4.82 -52.30 -3.41
C SER A 7 -4.12 -51.14 -2.71
N SER A 8 -2.85 -51.29 -2.30
CA SER A 8 -2.08 -50.20 -1.69
C SER A 8 -1.81 -49.05 -2.66
N LEU A 9 -1.52 -49.35 -3.94
CA LEU A 9 -1.32 -48.31 -4.97
C LEU A 9 -2.60 -47.54 -5.29
N LEU A 10 -3.76 -48.21 -5.31
CA LEU A 10 -5.05 -47.56 -5.53
C LEU A 10 -5.46 -46.65 -4.37
N ILE A 11 -5.19 -47.06 -3.13
CA ILE A 11 -5.44 -46.23 -1.94
C ILE A 11 -4.53 -45.00 -1.96
N LEU A 12 -3.25 -45.16 -2.30
CA LEU A 12 -2.31 -44.04 -2.40
C LEU A 12 -2.69 -43.07 -3.53
N ALA A 13 -3.15 -43.59 -4.68
CA ALA A 13 -3.68 -42.77 -5.76
C ALA A 13 -4.95 -42.02 -5.35
N ALA A 14 -5.86 -42.65 -4.61
CA ALA A 14 -7.07 -42.01 -4.10
C ALA A 14 -6.76 -40.94 -3.05
N ILE A 15 -5.80 -41.17 -2.15
CA ILE A 15 -5.36 -40.19 -1.14
C ILE A 15 -4.68 -39.00 -1.81
N THR A 16 -3.83 -39.22 -2.81
CA THR A 16 -3.17 -38.12 -3.55
C THR A 16 -4.18 -37.31 -4.38
N LEU A 17 -5.19 -37.97 -4.97
CA LEU A 17 -6.29 -37.29 -5.66
C LEU A 17 -7.20 -36.51 -4.69
N TYR A 18 -7.39 -37.03 -3.48
CA TYR A 18 -8.17 -36.37 -2.42
C TYR A 18 -7.41 -35.18 -1.81
N CYS A 19 -6.11 -35.30 -1.54
CA CYS A 19 -5.26 -34.17 -1.10
C CYS A 19 -5.14 -33.08 -2.18
N SER A 20 -5.15 -33.44 -3.46
CA SER A 20 -5.18 -32.44 -4.55
C SER A 20 -6.57 -31.87 -4.81
N SER A 21 -7.61 -32.41 -4.15
CA SER A 21 -9.01 -31.97 -4.22
C SER A 21 -9.41 -31.04 -3.07
N GLU A 22 -8.49 -30.67 -2.18
CA GLU A 22 -8.75 -29.59 -1.22
C GLU A 22 -8.82 -28.26 -1.97
N ARG A 23 -10.00 -27.95 -2.52
CA ARG A 23 -10.37 -26.57 -2.79
C ARG A 23 -10.50 -25.91 -1.42
N THR A 24 -9.46 -25.22 -0.99
CA THR A 24 -9.60 -24.20 0.04
C THR A 24 -10.67 -23.23 -0.45
N ALA A 25 -11.84 -23.28 0.18
CA ALA A 25 -12.87 -22.28 -0.06
C ALA A 25 -12.34 -20.97 0.50
N GLU A 26 -11.75 -20.15 -0.38
CA GLU A 26 -11.24 -18.80 -0.14
C GLU A 26 -12.32 -17.95 0.56
N PRO A 27 -12.27 -17.74 1.90
CA PRO A 27 -13.21 -16.85 2.54
C PRO A 27 -12.72 -15.44 2.26
N SER A 28 -13.24 -14.87 1.18
CA SER A 28 -12.78 -13.61 0.65
C SER A 28 -13.92 -12.64 0.52
N HIS A 29 -14.33 -12.09 1.66
CA HIS A 29 -15.16 -10.92 1.60
C HIS A 29 -14.27 -9.75 1.15
N GLU A 30 -14.45 -9.31 -0.10
CA GLU A 30 -13.84 -8.07 -0.58
C GLU A 30 -14.27 -6.92 0.33
N HIS A 31 -13.35 -6.01 0.65
CA HIS A 31 -13.69 -4.82 1.42
C HIS A 31 -14.41 -3.82 0.52
N PRO A 32 -15.56 -3.26 0.93
CA PRO A 32 -16.38 -2.43 0.04
C PRO A 32 -15.69 -1.14 -0.42
N ARG A 33 -14.65 -0.70 0.32
CA ARG A 33 -13.91 0.54 0.03
C ARG A 33 -12.48 0.32 -0.47
N TYR A 34 -11.83 -0.79 -0.09
CA TYR A 34 -10.37 -0.90 -0.20
C TYR A 34 -9.95 -2.11 -1.04
N THR A 35 -8.97 -1.91 -1.91
CA THR A 35 -8.30 -2.99 -2.63
C THR A 35 -6.79 -2.90 -2.40
N LYS A 36 -6.18 -4.02 -2.03
CA LYS A 36 -4.72 -4.14 -1.91
C LYS A 36 -4.09 -4.09 -3.29
N ILE A 37 -3.01 -3.33 -3.44
CA ILE A 37 -2.26 -3.17 -4.68
C ILE A 37 -0.81 -3.58 -4.45
N SER A 38 -0.26 -4.40 -5.33
CA SER A 38 1.14 -4.85 -5.29
C SER A 38 2.12 -3.70 -5.58
N ALA A 39 3.41 -3.94 -5.35
CA ALA A 39 4.47 -2.99 -5.70
C ALA A 39 4.49 -2.62 -7.20
N ASP A 40 4.01 -3.53 -8.07
CA ASP A 40 3.94 -3.33 -9.53
C ASP A 40 2.65 -2.62 -9.97
N GLY A 41 1.72 -2.31 -9.05
CA GLY A 41 0.46 -1.64 -9.36
C GLY A 41 -0.70 -2.59 -9.69
N GLU A 42 -0.55 -3.89 -9.47
CA GLU A 42 -1.60 -4.87 -9.77
C GLU A 42 -2.53 -5.11 -8.56
N PRO A 43 -3.85 -5.26 -8.78
CA PRO A 43 -4.78 -5.55 -7.69
C PRO A 43 -4.56 -6.95 -7.14
N LEU A 44 -4.60 -7.04 -5.82
CA LEU A 44 -4.45 -8.28 -5.06
C LEU A 44 -5.78 -8.69 -4.45
N LYS A 45 -5.96 -10.00 -4.34
CA LYS A 45 -7.12 -10.57 -3.64
C LYS A 45 -6.98 -10.33 -2.12
N PRO A 46 -8.08 -10.34 -1.34
CA PRO A 46 -8.04 -9.98 0.09
C PRO A 46 -6.99 -10.70 0.94
N TRP A 47 -6.75 -11.98 0.65
CA TRP A 47 -5.82 -12.86 1.36
C TRP A 47 -4.38 -12.82 0.83
N GLN A 48 -4.13 -12.13 -0.29
CA GLN A 48 -2.82 -12.03 -0.90
C GLN A 48 -2.00 -10.90 -0.28
N GLY A 49 -0.68 -11.08 -0.30
CA GLY A 49 0.31 -10.11 0.10
C GLY A 49 1.72 -10.55 -0.36
N PRO A 50 2.74 -9.72 -0.14
CA PRO A 50 2.67 -8.36 0.41
C PRO A 50 1.98 -7.39 -0.56
N TRP A 51 1.44 -6.29 -0.02
CA TRP A 51 0.91 -5.17 -0.82
C TRP A 51 1.67 -3.91 -0.43
N SER A 52 1.78 -2.97 -1.37
CA SER A 52 2.53 -1.73 -1.20
C SER A 52 1.65 -0.50 -1.24
N CYS A 53 0.44 -0.64 -1.79
CA CYS A 53 -0.55 0.43 -1.81
C CYS A 53 -1.96 -0.08 -1.52
N VAL A 54 -2.84 0.86 -1.15
CA VAL A 54 -4.27 0.63 -0.98
C VAL A 54 -5.02 1.55 -1.92
N LEU A 55 -5.83 0.98 -2.80
CA LEU A 55 -6.79 1.72 -3.60
C LEU A 55 -8.05 1.98 -2.76
N ASP A 56 -8.38 3.25 -2.57
CA ASP A 56 -9.59 3.76 -1.93
C ASP A 56 -10.62 4.13 -3.00
N HIS A 57 -11.62 3.27 -3.16
CA HIS A 57 -12.70 3.44 -4.15
C HIS A 57 -13.65 4.58 -3.81
N GLN A 58 -13.77 4.95 -2.53
CA GLN A 58 -14.69 6.00 -2.12
C GLN A 58 -14.21 7.39 -2.57
N ASN A 59 -12.91 7.64 -2.44
CA ASN A 59 -12.30 8.93 -2.82
C ASN A 59 -11.55 8.88 -4.15
N ASN A 60 -11.45 7.71 -4.78
CA ASN A 60 -10.67 7.48 -6.00
C ASN A 60 -9.19 7.86 -5.82
N LEU A 61 -8.59 7.38 -4.72
CA LEU A 61 -7.22 7.67 -4.32
C LEU A 61 -6.42 6.37 -4.17
N LEU A 62 -5.11 6.45 -4.43
CA LEU A 62 -4.15 5.40 -4.15
C LEU A 62 -3.25 5.84 -3.00
N TRP A 63 -3.18 5.04 -1.95
CA TRP A 63 -2.43 5.35 -0.75
C TRP A 63 -1.18 4.49 -0.61
N GLU A 64 -0.09 5.09 -0.14
CA GLU A 64 1.11 4.39 0.28
C GLU A 64 0.81 3.51 1.51
N VAL A 65 1.37 2.30 1.52
CA VAL A 65 1.42 1.45 2.73
C VAL A 65 2.83 1.46 3.28
N LYS A 66 2.96 1.79 4.56
CA LYS A 66 4.24 1.84 5.27
C LYS A 66 4.80 0.43 5.48
N THR A 67 6.11 0.35 5.66
CA THR A 67 6.84 -0.90 5.93
C THR A 67 7.51 -0.86 7.31
N ASP A 68 8.21 -1.93 7.65
CA ASP A 68 9.05 -2.06 8.86
C ASP A 68 10.32 -2.81 8.47
N ASN A 69 11.14 -2.15 7.64
CA ASN A 69 12.28 -2.75 6.94
C ASN A 69 13.40 -1.76 6.59
N GLU A 70 13.41 -0.59 7.24
CA GLU A 70 14.37 0.51 7.06
C GLU A 70 14.44 1.08 5.62
N SER A 71 13.51 0.71 4.74
CA SER A 71 13.39 1.34 3.42
C SER A 71 12.92 2.80 3.54
N ILE A 72 12.89 3.54 2.43
CA ILE A 72 12.31 4.91 2.42
C ILE A 72 10.85 4.94 2.90
N HIS A 73 10.14 3.80 2.83
CA HIS A 73 8.75 3.64 3.21
C HIS A 73 8.56 3.14 4.65
N ASP A 74 9.60 3.11 5.48
CA ASP A 74 9.49 2.66 6.85
C ASP A 74 8.50 3.52 7.66
N GLY A 75 7.64 2.86 8.44
CA GLY A 75 6.64 3.50 9.31
C GLY A 75 7.24 4.17 10.54
N TYR A 76 8.49 3.89 10.91
CA TYR A 76 9.20 4.57 12.00
C TYR A 76 9.85 5.88 11.56
N TRP A 77 9.92 6.18 10.25
CA TRP A 77 10.43 7.46 9.79
C TRP A 77 9.47 8.60 10.09
N THR A 78 10.07 9.69 10.55
CA THR A 78 9.40 10.97 10.73
C THR A 78 10.10 12.04 9.92
N TYR A 79 9.36 13.08 9.57
CA TYR A 79 9.76 14.10 8.62
C TYR A 79 9.44 15.46 9.21
N SER A 80 10.29 16.45 8.95
CA SER A 80 9.86 17.85 9.01
C SER A 80 9.03 18.18 7.78
N TRP A 81 8.17 19.19 7.91
CA TRP A 81 7.31 19.58 6.81
C TRP A 81 8.03 20.58 5.91
N PHE A 82 8.10 20.28 4.61
CA PHE A 82 8.70 21.14 3.59
C PHE A 82 8.15 20.83 2.19
N ASN A 83 7.95 21.85 1.36
CA ASN A 83 7.37 21.72 0.00
C ASN A 83 8.16 22.46 -1.12
N ASN A 84 9.44 22.74 -0.90
CA ASN A 84 10.32 23.62 -1.72
C ASN A 84 10.02 25.12 -1.67
N HIS A 85 8.94 25.57 -1.01
CA HIS A 85 8.58 26.98 -0.92
C HIS A 85 8.46 27.46 0.53
N SER A 86 7.86 26.64 1.39
CA SER A 86 7.67 26.88 2.81
C SER A 86 8.01 25.62 3.61
N GLY A 87 8.22 25.82 4.92
CA GLY A 87 8.56 24.76 5.85
C GLY A 87 10.01 24.80 6.31
N GLU A 88 10.46 23.69 6.89
CA GLU A 88 11.80 23.50 7.44
C GLU A 88 12.39 22.20 6.90
N GLU A 89 13.56 22.30 6.27
CA GLU A 89 14.23 21.16 5.66
C GLU A 89 14.94 20.29 6.71
N ASN A 90 15.00 18.97 6.46
CA ASN A 90 15.96 18.09 7.12
C ASN A 90 15.91 18.03 8.67
N LEU A 91 14.72 18.14 9.28
CA LEU A 91 14.55 18.03 10.74
C LEU A 91 13.76 16.78 11.18
N GLY A 92 13.54 15.82 10.26
CA GLY A 92 12.96 14.51 10.57
C GLY A 92 13.94 13.49 11.18
N ASP A 93 13.41 12.35 11.64
CA ASP A 93 14.20 11.17 12.01
C ASP A 93 14.02 10.08 10.93
N CYS A 94 14.94 10.10 9.98
CA CYS A 94 15.12 9.10 8.93
C CYS A 94 16.63 8.91 8.70
N TYR A 95 17.02 7.84 8.00
CA TYR A 95 18.43 7.57 7.70
C TYR A 95 18.72 7.23 6.23
N PHE A 96 17.73 7.36 5.34
CA PHE A 96 17.94 7.14 3.90
C PHE A 96 18.52 8.37 3.18
N GLU A 97 18.56 9.52 3.85
CA GLU A 97 19.26 10.74 3.42
C GLU A 97 20.40 11.07 4.40
N PRO A 98 21.51 11.66 3.94
CA PRO A 98 22.66 11.97 4.81
C PRO A 98 22.38 13.12 5.78
N ALA A 99 21.49 14.04 5.43
CA ALA A 99 21.19 15.24 6.20
C ALA A 99 19.97 15.10 7.12
N ARG A 100 19.38 13.91 7.26
CA ARG A 100 17.96 13.68 7.63
C ARG A 100 17.01 14.02 6.48
N CYS A 101 15.71 13.97 6.73
CA CYS A 101 14.68 14.09 5.69
C CYS A 101 13.60 15.07 6.09
N ASP A 102 12.99 15.62 5.06
CA ASP A 102 11.69 16.27 5.11
C ASP A 102 10.67 15.55 4.20
N THR A 103 9.44 16.05 4.21
CA THR A 103 8.35 15.48 3.40
C THR A 103 8.63 15.49 1.90
N GLN A 104 9.41 16.44 1.41
CA GLN A 104 9.72 16.56 -0.01
C GLN A 104 10.74 15.51 -0.47
N ASP A 105 11.66 15.09 0.41
CA ASP A 105 12.58 13.98 0.14
C ASP A 105 11.83 12.67 -0.09
N LEU A 106 10.88 12.35 0.79
CA LEU A 106 10.01 11.17 0.67
C LEU A 106 9.22 11.21 -0.65
N VAL A 107 8.60 12.35 -0.98
CA VAL A 107 7.87 12.53 -2.24
C VAL A 107 8.77 12.33 -3.46
N ARG A 108 9.96 12.94 -3.46
CA ARG A 108 10.92 12.86 -4.57
C ARG A 108 11.40 11.43 -4.79
N HIS A 109 11.79 10.73 -3.72
CA HIS A 109 12.27 9.35 -3.82
C HIS A 109 11.16 8.41 -4.29
N THR A 110 9.96 8.52 -3.71
CA THR A 110 8.83 7.68 -4.10
C THR A 110 8.44 7.87 -5.56
N ASN A 111 8.44 9.11 -6.06
CA ASN A 111 8.14 9.41 -7.46
C ASN A 111 9.23 8.95 -8.44
N ARG A 112 10.50 8.99 -8.02
CA ARG A 112 11.60 8.43 -8.80
C ARG A 112 11.43 6.92 -8.96
N ASP A 113 11.16 6.24 -7.85
CA ASP A 113 11.10 4.78 -7.77
C ASP A 113 9.80 4.23 -8.39
N GLY A 114 8.73 5.03 -8.42
CA GLY A 114 7.48 4.69 -9.10
C GLY A 114 6.64 3.66 -8.35
N LEU A 115 6.54 3.80 -7.02
CA LEU A 115 5.80 2.88 -6.14
C LEU A 115 4.39 2.61 -6.71
N CYS A 116 4.03 1.32 -6.83
CA CYS A 116 2.74 0.85 -7.37
C CYS A 116 2.46 1.32 -8.81
N GLY A 117 3.51 1.54 -9.59
CA GLY A 117 3.42 1.97 -10.98
C GLY A 117 3.05 3.44 -11.18
N VAL A 118 3.03 4.26 -10.12
CA VAL A 118 2.67 5.69 -10.22
C VAL A 118 3.82 6.61 -9.77
N LYS A 119 3.88 7.80 -10.37
CA LYS A 119 4.93 8.81 -10.14
C LYS A 119 4.37 10.19 -9.78
N SER A 120 3.11 10.23 -9.36
CA SER A 120 2.37 11.43 -8.98
C SER A 120 2.01 11.42 -7.49
N TRP A 121 2.89 10.85 -6.66
CA TRP A 121 2.77 10.85 -5.22
C TRP A 121 2.97 12.27 -4.67
N ARG A 122 2.16 12.60 -3.67
CA ARG A 122 2.20 13.86 -2.93
C ARG A 122 1.77 13.62 -1.48
N LEU A 123 1.97 14.63 -0.64
CA LEU A 123 1.28 14.69 0.65
C LEU A 123 -0.25 14.69 0.44
N PRO A 124 -1.03 14.05 1.32
CA PRO A 124 -2.48 14.14 1.29
C PRO A 124 -2.93 15.52 1.74
N THR A 125 -4.06 16.00 1.25
CA THR A 125 -4.75 17.12 1.87
C THR A 125 -5.28 16.71 3.24
N HIS A 126 -5.59 17.68 4.09
CA HIS A 126 -6.19 17.40 5.39
C HIS A 126 -7.50 16.60 5.27
N ALA A 127 -8.36 16.96 4.31
CA ALA A 127 -9.63 16.26 4.08
C ALA A 127 -9.41 14.80 3.65
N GLU A 128 -8.45 14.54 2.78
CA GLU A 128 -8.13 13.18 2.31
C GLU A 128 -7.63 12.31 3.47
N LEU A 129 -6.67 12.81 4.26
CA LEU A 129 -6.11 12.04 5.37
C LEU A 129 -7.13 11.81 6.48
N GLN A 130 -7.94 12.83 6.80
CA GLN A 130 -9.03 12.72 7.77
C GLN A 130 -10.10 11.70 7.32
N SER A 131 -10.27 11.47 6.01
CA SER A 131 -11.22 10.47 5.48
C SER A 131 -10.81 9.01 5.77
N LEU A 132 -9.57 8.77 6.19
CA LEU A 132 -9.09 7.45 6.62
C LEU A 132 -9.36 7.17 8.10
N VAL A 133 -9.74 8.20 8.87
CA VAL A 133 -10.00 8.06 10.30
C VAL A 133 -11.26 7.26 10.54
N GLU A 134 -11.13 6.15 11.25
CA GLU A 134 -12.24 5.29 11.67
C GLU A 134 -12.08 4.83 13.12
N ALA A 135 -13.16 4.30 13.69
CA ALA A 135 -13.13 3.78 15.05
C ALA A 135 -12.13 2.61 15.16
N PRO A 136 -11.31 2.55 16.22
CA PRO A 136 -10.29 1.53 16.34
C PRO A 136 -10.96 0.17 16.57
N THR A 137 -10.49 -0.84 15.84
CA THR A 137 -11.05 -2.22 15.93
C THR A 137 -10.67 -2.91 17.24
N ARG A 138 -9.62 -2.41 17.93
CA ARG A 138 -9.16 -2.88 19.24
C ARG A 138 -8.82 -1.70 20.15
N PRO A 139 -8.98 -1.84 21.49
CA PRO A 139 -8.52 -0.83 22.43
C PRO A 139 -7.05 -0.47 22.17
N SER A 140 -6.76 0.84 22.19
CA SER A 140 -5.42 1.38 21.96
C SER A 140 -4.82 1.12 20.57
N SER A 141 -5.60 0.68 19.58
CA SER A 141 -5.14 0.65 18.18
C SER A 141 -5.29 2.02 17.50
N THR A 142 -4.60 2.22 16.38
CA THR A 142 -4.69 3.45 15.58
C THR A 142 -6.09 3.61 14.98
N HIS A 143 -6.55 4.85 14.83
CA HIS A 143 -7.83 5.20 14.21
C HIS A 143 -7.78 5.10 12.68
N ILE A 144 -7.58 3.90 12.13
CA ILE A 144 -7.50 3.62 10.69
C ILE A 144 -7.76 2.13 10.44
N ALA A 145 -8.16 1.77 9.21
CA ALA A 145 -8.33 0.38 8.77
C ALA A 145 -7.01 -0.41 8.76
N HIS A 146 -6.62 -0.92 9.93
CA HIS A 146 -5.31 -1.52 10.20
C HIS A 146 -4.98 -2.73 9.30
N ASP A 147 -5.99 -3.47 8.84
CA ASP A 147 -5.80 -4.62 7.94
C ASP A 147 -5.35 -4.22 6.51
N TYR A 148 -5.47 -2.93 6.17
CA TYR A 148 -5.06 -2.34 4.90
C TYR A 148 -3.88 -1.39 5.07
N PHE A 149 -3.90 -0.58 6.12
CA PHE A 149 -2.86 0.38 6.46
C PHE A 149 -1.99 -0.17 7.60
N ILE A 150 -1.12 -1.10 7.24
CA ILE A 150 -0.16 -1.70 8.17
C ILE A 150 0.97 -0.71 8.50
N HIS A 151 1.60 -0.94 9.66
CA HIS A 151 2.73 -0.16 10.17
C HIS A 151 2.48 1.34 10.41
N ILE A 152 1.22 1.78 10.40
CA ILE A 152 0.83 3.10 10.90
C ILE A 152 1.11 3.18 12.40
N LYS A 153 1.74 4.27 12.83
CA LYS A 153 2.11 4.52 14.23
C LYS A 153 1.09 5.43 14.91
N HIS A 154 1.12 5.41 16.23
CA HIS A 154 0.39 6.39 17.03
C HIS A 154 1.11 7.73 16.96
N GLY A 155 0.43 8.75 16.45
CA GLY A 155 0.97 10.09 16.39
C GLY A 155 0.39 10.91 15.24
N ASP A 156 1.01 12.05 15.02
CA ASP A 156 0.62 13.02 14.00
C ASP A 156 1.17 12.64 12.64
N TYR A 157 0.32 12.75 11.61
CA TYR A 157 0.67 12.53 10.22
C TYR A 157 0.48 13.83 9.44
N TRP A 158 1.54 14.27 8.76
CA TRP A 158 1.53 15.49 7.98
C TRP A 158 0.51 15.46 6.83
N THR A 159 -0.08 16.63 6.58
CA THR A 159 -0.90 16.91 5.40
C THR A 159 -0.23 18.00 4.56
N SER A 160 -0.74 18.26 3.36
CA SER A 160 -0.30 19.35 2.49
C SER A 160 -0.89 20.71 2.88
N ASP A 161 -1.95 20.73 3.70
CA ASP A 161 -2.57 21.95 4.19
C ASP A 161 -1.61 22.65 5.17
N SER A 162 -1.29 23.90 4.88
CA SER A 162 -0.21 24.67 5.50
C SER A 162 -0.62 26.10 5.80
N ASP A 163 0.29 26.84 6.45
CA ASP A 163 0.20 28.27 6.74
C ASP A 163 -0.96 28.62 7.69
N ASP A 164 -1.37 27.63 8.48
CA ASP A 164 -2.40 27.78 9.49
C ASP A 164 -1.85 28.44 10.75
N GLN A 165 -2.68 29.26 11.40
CA GLN A 165 -2.32 29.85 12.68
C GLN A 165 -2.08 28.77 13.74
N LEU A 166 -0.90 28.85 14.35
CA LEU A 166 -0.58 27.91 15.41
C LEU A 166 -1.35 28.23 16.70
N PRO A 167 -1.70 27.19 17.49
CA PRO A 167 -2.25 27.38 18.83
C PRO A 167 -1.40 28.32 19.68
N SER A 168 -2.04 29.10 20.56
CA SER A 168 -1.40 30.14 21.37
C SER A 168 -0.26 29.68 22.28
N HIS A 169 -0.02 28.38 22.45
CA HIS A 169 1.14 27.86 23.18
C HIS A 169 2.42 27.83 22.33
N PHE A 170 2.32 27.91 20.99
CA PHE A 170 3.44 28.03 20.07
C PHE A 170 3.76 29.49 19.70
N LYS A 171 3.66 30.43 20.64
CA LYS A 171 3.74 31.90 20.38
C LYS A 171 4.91 32.38 19.50
N GLN A 172 5.99 31.60 19.44
CA GLN A 172 7.19 31.91 18.66
C GLN A 172 7.08 31.53 17.17
N PHE A 173 6.22 30.56 16.83
CA PHE A 173 6.00 30.09 15.46
C PHE A 173 4.58 30.54 15.09
N GLN A 174 4.47 31.54 14.22
CA GLN A 174 3.17 32.16 13.93
C GLN A 174 2.24 31.22 13.14
N ILE A 175 2.84 30.41 12.26
CA ILE A 175 2.16 29.52 11.33
C ILE A 175 2.78 28.12 11.33
N GLY A 176 2.02 27.12 10.89
CA GLY A 176 2.47 25.74 10.78
C GLY A 176 1.64 24.91 9.79
N GLY A 177 1.89 23.60 9.79
CA GLY A 177 1.19 22.63 8.94
C GLY A 177 0.09 21.90 9.70
N LYS A 178 -1.00 21.52 9.02
CA LYS A 178 -2.00 20.62 9.58
C LYS A 178 -1.48 19.18 9.61
N ALA A 179 -1.84 18.47 10.67
CA ALA A 179 -1.62 17.05 10.83
C ALA A 179 -2.87 16.34 11.36
N VAL A 180 -3.05 15.06 10.99
CA VAL A 180 -4.07 14.17 11.53
C VAL A 180 -3.40 13.20 12.51
N ASN A 181 -3.92 13.11 13.73
CA ASN A 181 -3.38 12.26 14.77
C ASN A 181 -4.09 10.90 14.78
N PHE A 182 -3.43 9.81 14.38
CA PHE A 182 -4.06 8.48 14.38
C PHE A 182 -4.15 7.83 15.77
N HIS A 183 -3.57 8.42 16.82
CA HIS A 183 -3.82 7.99 18.19
C HIS A 183 -5.17 8.48 18.71
N THR A 184 -5.60 9.70 18.36
CA THR A 184 -6.85 10.31 18.85
C THR A 184 -7.96 10.45 17.79
N GLY A 185 -7.62 10.33 16.51
CA GLY A 185 -8.50 10.61 15.37
C GLY A 185 -8.74 12.11 15.11
N GLN A 186 -8.08 12.99 15.87
CA GLN A 186 -8.24 14.43 15.79
C GLN A 186 -7.15 15.08 14.95
N SER A 187 -7.39 16.31 14.51
CA SER A 187 -6.40 17.09 13.77
C SER A 187 -5.87 18.25 14.58
N MET A 188 -4.64 18.65 14.28
CA MET A 188 -3.96 19.77 14.92
C MET A 188 -3.06 20.51 13.94
N THR A 189 -2.56 21.68 14.36
CA THR A 189 -1.55 22.44 13.61
C THR A 189 -0.24 22.39 14.38
N LEU A 190 0.83 22.01 13.70
CA LEU A 190 2.16 21.80 14.28
C LEU A 190 3.18 22.75 13.64
N PRO A 191 4.16 23.26 14.39
CA PRO A 191 5.30 23.97 13.80
C PRO A 191 6.01 23.12 12.75
N TYR A 192 6.42 23.70 11.63
CA TYR A 192 7.05 22.96 10.53
C TYR A 192 8.32 22.20 10.91
N ARG A 193 9.03 22.69 11.94
CA ARG A 193 10.22 22.05 12.50
C ARG A 193 9.96 20.76 13.29
N ASN A 194 8.71 20.45 13.61
CA ASN A 194 8.40 19.22 14.33
C ASN A 194 8.61 18.02 13.40
N ALA A 195 9.11 16.93 13.96
CA ALA A 195 9.14 15.65 13.26
C ALA A 195 7.79 14.95 13.46
N ALA A 196 7.10 14.62 12.36
CA ALA A 196 5.85 13.87 12.39
C ALA A 196 5.86 12.76 11.34
N PHE A 197 4.99 11.77 11.47
CA PHE A 197 4.88 10.68 10.51
C PHE A 197 4.31 11.20 9.18
N THR A 198 4.47 10.42 8.11
CA THR A 198 3.93 10.79 6.79
C THR A 198 3.56 9.54 6.01
N MET A 199 2.45 9.63 5.29
CA MET A 199 2.05 8.68 4.25
C MET A 199 1.67 9.47 3.00
N LEU A 200 2.02 8.95 1.83
CA LEU A 200 1.72 9.61 0.56
C LEU A 200 0.40 9.14 -0.06
N VAL A 201 -0.13 9.99 -0.92
CA VAL A 201 -1.30 9.70 -1.74
C VAL A 201 -1.06 10.10 -3.20
N SER A 202 -1.74 9.43 -4.11
CA SER A 202 -1.86 9.79 -5.52
C SER A 202 -3.34 9.66 -5.94
N ALA A 203 -3.71 10.31 -7.04
CA ALA A 203 -4.95 9.93 -7.73
C ALA A 203 -4.90 8.44 -8.11
N ALA A 204 -6.04 7.76 -8.01
CA ALA A 204 -6.12 6.36 -8.41
C ALA A 204 -5.83 6.20 -9.92
N PRO A 205 -4.99 5.23 -10.32
CA PRO A 205 -4.82 4.92 -11.74
C PRO A 205 -6.13 4.35 -12.29
N ASN A 206 -6.44 4.67 -13.55
CA ASN A 206 -7.58 4.04 -14.26
C ASN A 206 -7.32 2.54 -14.42
N LEU A 207 -7.82 1.72 -13.49
CA LEU A 207 -7.63 0.27 -13.49
C LEU A 207 -8.21 -0.43 -14.75
N THR A 208 -9.15 0.22 -15.44
CA THR A 208 -9.67 -0.23 -16.74
C THR A 208 -8.61 -0.21 -17.85
N ALA A 209 -7.60 0.67 -17.77
CA ALA A 209 -6.51 0.70 -18.74
C ALA A 209 -5.47 -0.41 -18.49
N ILE A 210 -5.31 -0.86 -17.25
CA ILE A 210 -4.32 -1.89 -16.87
C ILE A 210 -4.73 -3.28 -17.41
N ARG A 211 -6.04 -3.59 -17.43
CA ARG A 211 -6.54 -4.84 -18.02
C ARG A 211 -6.35 -4.97 -19.54
N LEU A 212 -6.03 -3.89 -20.25
CA LEU A 212 -5.82 -3.91 -21.70
C LEU A 212 -4.37 -4.17 -22.11
N ASN A 213 -3.41 -4.06 -21.19
CA ASN A 213 -1.99 -4.24 -21.47
C ASN A 213 -1.41 -5.58 -21.02
N THR A 214 -2.25 -6.52 -20.57
CA THR A 214 -1.79 -7.90 -20.36
C THR A 214 -1.55 -8.54 -21.74
N PRO A 215 -0.31 -8.95 -22.10
CA PRO A 215 -0.09 -9.66 -23.34
C PRO A 215 -0.88 -10.97 -23.29
N ARG A 216 -1.91 -11.10 -24.14
CA ARG A 216 -2.54 -12.39 -24.40
C ARG A 216 -1.44 -13.35 -24.80
N LEU A 217 -1.22 -14.39 -23.99
CA LEU A 217 -0.48 -15.57 -24.42
C LEU A 217 -1.12 -16.05 -25.72
N SER A 218 -0.42 -15.82 -26.83
CA SER A 218 -0.75 -16.37 -28.14
C SER A 218 -0.79 -17.88 -28.00
N SER A 219 -1.98 -18.47 -28.06
CA SER A 219 -2.16 -19.90 -28.21
C SER A 219 -1.52 -20.32 -29.53
N ARG A 220 -0.27 -20.80 -29.49
CA ARG A 220 0.31 -21.54 -30.61
C ARG A 220 -0.52 -22.81 -30.78
N THR A 221 -1.38 -22.83 -31.80
CA THR A 221 -1.97 -24.05 -32.32
C THR A 221 -0.85 -24.89 -32.89
N SER A 222 -0.43 -25.93 -32.18
CA SER A 222 0.43 -26.97 -32.73
C SER A 222 -0.35 -27.73 -33.79
N VAL A 223 -0.03 -27.46 -35.05
CA VAL A 223 -0.50 -28.22 -36.22
C VAL A 223 0.09 -29.62 -36.13
N ILE A 224 -0.75 -30.59 -35.76
CA ILE A 224 -0.43 -32.01 -35.86
C ILE A 224 -0.42 -32.35 -37.35
N THR A 225 0.77 -32.66 -37.89
CA THR A 225 0.91 -33.13 -39.27
C THR A 225 0.63 -34.63 -39.28
N GLN A 226 -0.42 -35.07 -39.98
CA GLN A 226 -0.67 -36.50 -40.18
C GLN A 226 0.33 -37.12 -41.17
N PRO A 227 0.66 -38.42 -41.05
CA PRO A 227 1.57 -39.09 -41.97
C PRO A 227 0.88 -39.35 -43.32
N LYS A 228 1.59 -39.08 -44.42
CA LYS A 228 1.18 -39.52 -45.76
C LYS A 228 1.42 -41.03 -45.88
N GLU A 229 0.33 -41.81 -45.90
CA GLU A 229 0.30 -43.09 -46.60
C GLU A 229 0.36 -42.80 -48.11
N ASN A 230 1.32 -43.39 -48.81
CA ASN A 230 1.28 -43.48 -50.26
C ASN A 230 1.74 -44.87 -50.71
N ASN A 231 0.76 -45.60 -51.21
CA ASN A 231 0.82 -46.78 -52.06
C ASN A 231 1.94 -46.72 -53.12
N LYS A 232 2.84 -47.70 -53.10
CA LYS A 232 3.18 -48.52 -54.27
C LYS A 232 3.81 -49.83 -53.84
#